data_AF-A0AAV9EIL3-F1
#
_entry.id   AF-A0AAV9EIL3-F1
#
_cell.length_a   1.000
_cell.length_b   1.000
_cell.length_c   1.000
_cell.angle_alpha   90.00
_cell.angle_beta   90.00
_cell.angle_gamma   90.00
#
_symmetry.space_group_name_H-M   'P 1'
#
loop_
_entity.id
_entity.type
_entity.pdbx_description
1 polymer ?
#
loop_
_entity_poly.entity_id
_entity_poly.type
_entity_poly.pdbx_seq_one_letter_code
_entity_poly.pdbx_strand_id
1 'polypeptide(L)'
;MDIDGYRYKRDVLFCYDLRLPEGFVPVNQDGEVDSFKLIPVAQVASIIRRTEFFKPNCALVIIDFLFCHGCISSDSHGYLELLQSLRSGDCS
;
A
#
# COMPACT_ATOMS: atom_id res chain seq x y z
N MET A 1 -22.30 22.68 -5.39
CA MET A 1 -22.10 21.74 -6.52
C MET A 1 -20.72 22.05 -7.05
N ASP A 2 -19.76 21.16 -6.86
CA ASP A 2 -18.42 21.36 -7.42
C ASP A 2 -18.43 20.99 -8.90
N ILE A 3 -18.00 21.94 -9.72
CA ILE A 3 -18.19 21.98 -11.18
C ILE A 3 -17.19 21.09 -11.94
N ASP A 4 -16.23 20.44 -11.26
CA ASP A 4 -15.15 19.67 -11.94
C ASP A 4 -14.88 18.25 -11.39
N GLY A 5 -15.84 17.58 -10.74
CA GLY A 5 -15.83 16.11 -10.61
C GLY A 5 -14.73 15.43 -9.76
N TYR A 6 -13.74 16.15 -9.23
CA TYR A 6 -12.70 15.59 -8.34
C TYR A 6 -13.04 15.82 -6.87
N ARG A 7 -13.22 14.73 -6.11
CA ARG A 7 -13.26 14.77 -4.63
C ARG A 7 -11.89 14.43 -4.07
N TYR A 8 -11.25 15.41 -3.44
CA TYR A 8 -10.03 15.17 -2.67
C TYR A 8 -10.39 14.59 -1.31
N LYS A 9 -9.75 13.47 -0.95
CA LYS A 9 -9.90 12.83 0.36
C LYS A 9 -8.58 12.92 1.10
N ARG A 10 -8.60 13.50 2.31
CA ARG A 10 -7.45 13.56 3.21
C ARG A 10 -7.58 12.42 4.20
N ASP A 11 -6.94 11.31 3.89
CA ASP A 11 -6.96 10.10 4.71
C ASP A 11 -5.62 9.91 5.43
N VAL A 12 -5.68 9.48 6.68
CA VAL A 12 -4.53 8.92 7.41
C VAL A 12 -4.74 7.41 7.51
N LEU A 13 -3.75 6.64 7.05
CA LEU A 13 -3.79 5.18 7.06
C LEU A 13 -2.85 4.65 8.14
N PHE A 14 -3.42 4.03 9.18
CA PHE A 14 -2.63 3.35 10.21
C PHE A 14 -2.24 1.97 9.70
N CYS A 15 -0.94 1.75 9.48
CA CYS A 15 -0.40 0.52 8.92
C CYS A 15 0.10 -0.40 10.05
N TYR A 16 -0.14 -1.71 9.91
CA TYR A 16 0.27 -2.74 10.87
C TYR A 16 0.91 -3.90 10.14
N ASP A 17 1.99 -4.42 10.72
CA ASP A 17 2.64 -5.64 10.25
C ASP A 17 2.30 -6.81 11.16
N LEU A 18 1.96 -7.94 10.55
CA LEU A 18 1.68 -9.19 11.25
C LEU A 18 2.45 -10.33 10.60
N ARG A 19 3.37 -10.93 11.37
CA ARG A 19 4.01 -12.18 10.96
C ARG A 19 3.06 -13.35 11.22
N LEU A 20 2.74 -14.10 10.18
CA LEU A 20 1.84 -15.25 10.22
C LEU A 20 2.62 -16.58 10.31
N PRO A 21 2.03 -17.64 10.88
CA PRO A 21 2.56 -18.99 10.77
C PRO A 21 2.62 -19.46 9.31
N GLU A 22 3.61 -20.30 8.97
CA GLU A 22 3.87 -20.75 7.58
C GLU A 22 2.67 -21.47 6.93
N GLY A 23 1.87 -22.19 7.72
CA GLY A 23 0.68 -22.90 7.25
C GLY A 23 -0.64 -22.12 7.35
N PHE A 24 -0.60 -20.83 7.68
CA PHE A 24 -1.82 -20.03 7.82
C PHE A 24 -2.50 -19.80 6.46
N VAL A 25 -3.80 -20.10 6.39
CA VAL A 25 -4.64 -19.83 5.22
C VAL A 25 -5.80 -18.94 5.64
N PRO A 26 -5.90 -17.69 5.13
CA PRO A 26 -7.00 -16.80 5.46
C PRO A 26 -8.31 -17.33 4.87
N VAL A 27 -9.40 -17.18 5.63
CA VAL A 27 -10.76 -17.56 5.24
C VAL A 27 -11.63 -16.31 5.32
N ASN A 28 -12.39 -16.03 4.25
CA ASN A 28 -13.39 -14.97 4.28
C ASN A 28 -14.56 -15.40 5.18
N GLN A 29 -14.95 -14.55 6.14
CA GLN A 29 -15.97 -14.87 7.13
C GLN A 29 -17.28 -14.10 6.93
N ASP A 30 -17.25 -12.91 6.35
CA ASP A 30 -18.38 -11.98 6.28
C ASP A 30 -18.82 -11.63 4.85
N GLY A 31 -18.08 -12.08 3.84
CA GLY A 31 -18.40 -11.83 2.44
C GLY A 31 -17.78 -10.54 1.88
N GLU A 32 -16.99 -9.79 2.65
CA GLU A 32 -16.43 -8.52 2.17
C GLU A 32 -15.36 -8.68 1.08
N VAL A 33 -14.69 -9.84 1.04
CA VAL A 33 -13.60 -10.13 0.10
C VAL A 33 -13.88 -11.38 -0.72
N ASP A 34 -13.66 -11.34 -2.03
CA ASP A 34 -13.91 -12.52 -2.89
C ASP A 34 -12.93 -13.68 -2.59
N SER A 35 -11.63 -13.38 -2.55
CA SER A 35 -10.59 -14.39 -2.37
C SER A 35 -9.26 -13.79 -1.87
N PHE A 36 -8.39 -14.65 -1.35
CA PHE A 36 -7.03 -14.31 -0.94
C PHE A 36 -6.00 -14.98 -1.84
N LYS A 37 -4.87 -14.30 -2.08
CA LYS A 37 -3.72 -14.84 -2.81
C LYS A 37 -2.44 -14.53 -2.06
N LEU A 38 -1.64 -15.56 -1.80
CA LEU A 38 -0.27 -15.40 -1.31
C LEU A 38 0.64 -15.09 -2.50
N ILE A 39 1.32 -13.94 -2.47
CA ILE A 39 2.16 -13.46 -3.57
C ILE A 39 3.54 -13.10 -3.02
N PRO A 40 4.65 -13.48 -3.70
CA PRO A 40 5.99 -13.06 -3.30
C PRO A 40 6.15 -11.54 -3.33
N VAL A 41 6.83 -10.99 -2.32
CA VAL A 41 7.02 -9.53 -2.16
C VAL A 41 7.64 -8.86 -3.41
N ALA A 42 8.58 -9.53 -4.08
CA ALA A 42 9.19 -9.02 -5.31
C ALA A 42 8.18 -8.86 -6.47
N GLN A 43 7.20 -9.76 -6.57
CA GLN A 43 6.14 -9.65 -7.58
C GLN A 43 5.20 -8.51 -7.23
N VAL A 44 4.81 -8.37 -5.96
CA VAL A 44 3.98 -7.24 -5.48
C VAL A 44 4.67 -5.90 -5.78
N ALA A 45 5.97 -5.78 -5.50
CA ALA A 45 6.75 -4.59 -5.81
C ALA A 45 6.77 -4.29 -7.33
N SER A 46 6.91 -5.32 -8.17
CA SER A 46 6.85 -5.15 -9.63
C SER A 46 5.47 -4.72 -10.12
N ILE A 47 4.39 -5.22 -9.52
CA ILE A 47 3.01 -4.83 -9.85
C ILE A 47 2.82 -3.34 -9.51
N ILE A 48 3.13 -2.95 -8.28
CA ILE A 48 3.05 -1.54 -7.82
C ILE A 48 3.83 -0.59 -8.73
N ARG A 49 5.02 -1.01 -9.17
CA ARG A 49 5.88 -0.16 -10.01
C ARG A 49 5.34 0.04 -11.43
N ARG A 50 4.59 -0.93 -11.96
CA ARG A 50 4.30 -1.02 -13.40
C ARG A 50 2.82 -0.89 -13.74
N THR A 51 1.91 -1.01 -12.78
CA THR A 51 0.48 -1.06 -13.04
C THR A 51 -0.33 -0.35 -11.96
N GLU A 52 -1.62 -0.12 -12.26
CA GLU A 52 -2.62 0.43 -11.33
C GLU A 52 -3.54 -0.68 -10.80
N PHE A 53 -3.01 -1.90 -10.62
CA PHE A 53 -3.83 -3.06 -10.28
C PHE A 53 -4.49 -2.96 -8.89
N PHE A 54 -3.82 -2.33 -7.93
CA PHE A 54 -4.35 -2.13 -6.58
C PHE A 54 -5.15 -0.84 -6.48
N LYS A 55 -6.14 -0.81 -5.59
CA LYS A 55 -6.82 0.43 -5.21
C LYS A 55 -5.78 1.47 -4.74
N PRO A 56 -5.93 2.76 -5.07
CA PRO A 56 -4.93 3.78 -4.75
C PRO A 56 -4.46 3.78 -3.29
N ASN A 57 -5.39 3.78 -2.33
CA ASN A 57 -5.03 3.77 -0.90
C ASN A 57 -4.32 2.46 -0.48
N CYS A 58 -4.67 1.32 -1.07
CA CYS A 58 -3.99 0.05 -0.80
C CYS A 58 -2.57 0.04 -1.36
N ALA A 59 -2.35 0.66 -2.53
CA ALA A 59 -1.02 0.78 -3.11
C ALA A 59 -0.08 1.57 -2.19
N LEU A 60 -0.58 2.61 -1.51
CA LEU A 60 0.21 3.38 -0.54
C LEU A 60 0.65 2.53 0.66
N VAL A 61 -0.25 1.69 1.21
CA VAL A 61 0.07 0.76 2.31
C VAL A 61 1.15 -0.25 1.88
N ILE A 62 1.08 -0.74 0.64
CA ILE A 62 2.08 -1.67 0.11
C ILE A 62 3.43 -0.97 -0.09
N ILE A 63 3.43 0.24 -0.64
CA ILE A 63 4.66 1.03 -0.81
C ILE A 63 5.30 1.27 0.57
N ASP A 64 4.50 1.62 1.57
CA ASP A 64 4.94 1.80 2.96
C ASP A 64 5.67 0.57 3.49
N PHE A 65 5.04 -0.61 3.35
CA PHE A 65 5.63 -1.89 3.72
C PHE A 65 6.98 -2.12 3.02
N LEU A 66 7.05 -1.86 1.71
CA LEU A 66 8.29 -2.03 0.94
C LEU A 66 9.41 -1.09 1.40
N PHE A 67 9.09 0.14 1.83
CA PHE A 67 10.06 1.05 2.44
C PHE A 67 10.54 0.53 3.80
N CYS A 68 9.61 0.20 4.71
CA CYS A 68 9.92 -0.21 6.07
C CYS A 68 10.74 -1.51 6.13
N HIS A 69 10.57 -2.40 5.15
CA HIS A 69 11.32 -3.65 5.03
C HIS A 69 12.55 -3.56 4.11
N GLY A 70 12.95 -2.36 3.67
CA GLY A 70 14.16 -2.16 2.87
C GLY A 70 14.09 -2.77 1.45
N CYS A 71 12.89 -3.05 0.94
CA CYS A 71 12.69 -3.58 -0.40
C CYS A 71 12.84 -2.49 -1.48
N ILE A 72 12.79 -1.21 -1.10
CA ILE A 72 13.11 -0.07 -1.95
C ILE A 72 14.49 0.44 -1.52
N SER A 73 15.46 0.40 -2.43
CA SER A 73 16.81 0.90 -2.16
C SER A 73 16.81 2.42 -1.98
N SER A 74 17.59 2.93 -1.02
CA SER A 74 17.85 4.37 -0.83
C SER A 74 18.45 5.05 -2.05
N ASP A 75 19.11 4.29 -2.93
CA ASP A 75 19.70 4.79 -4.18
C ASP A 75 18.66 4.92 -5.31
N SER A 76 17.42 4.51 -5.07
CA SER A 76 16.35 4.63 -6.06
C SER A 76 16.04 6.09 -6.34
N HIS A 77 15.88 6.43 -7.62
CA HIS A 77 15.43 7.76 -8.03
C HIS A 77 14.10 8.13 -7.34
N GLY A 78 14.02 9.35 -6.78
CA GLY A 78 12.84 9.85 -6.09
C GLY A 78 12.59 9.27 -4.68
N TYR A 79 13.54 8.52 -4.10
CA TYR A 79 13.35 7.86 -2.79
C TYR A 79 12.87 8.82 -1.69
N LEU A 80 13.55 9.96 -1.53
CA LEU A 80 13.22 10.94 -0.50
C LEU A 80 11.89 11.67 -0.77
N GLU A 81 11.59 11.97 -2.03
CA GLU A 81 10.34 12.63 -2.43
C GLU A 81 9.13 11.73 -2.17
N LEU A 82 9.27 10.43 -2.46
CA LEU A 82 8.26 9.43 -2.19
C LEU A 82 8.06 9.25 -0.67
N LEU A 83 9.15 9.14 0.09
CA LEU A 83 9.08 9.04 1.55
C LEU A 83 8.38 10.26 2.18
N GLN A 84 8.74 11.46 1.73
CA GLN A 84 8.11 12.71 2.19
C GLN A 84 6.62 12.72 1.86
N SER A 85 6.24 12.28 0.66
CA SER A 85 4.84 12.25 0.20
C SER A 85 3.99 11.23 0.97
N LEU A 86 4.55 10.08 1.37
CA LEU A 86 3.88 9.08 2.22
C LEU A 86 3.64 9.56 3.66
N ARG A 87 4.35 10.62 4.08
CA ARG A 87 4.29 11.20 5.42
C ARG A 87 3.81 12.64 5.42
N SER A 88 3.25 13.11 4.31
CA SER A 88 2.70 14.45 4.21
C SER A 88 1.27 14.45 4.77
N GLY A 89 1.07 15.09 5.91
CA GLY A 89 -0.25 15.27 6.51
C GLY A 89 -0.14 16.01 7.82
N ASP A 90 -1.11 16.88 8.11
CA ASP A 90 -1.25 17.48 9.43
C ASP A 90 -2.06 16.52 10.32
N CYS A 91 -1.51 16.18 11.47
CA CYS A 91 -2.15 15.32 12.47
C CYS A 91 -2.63 16.12 13.69
N SER A 92 -2.59 17.45 13.64
CA SER A 92 -3.08 18.35 14.70
C SER A 92 -4.60 18.32 14.85
#